data_AF-A0A840VGE9-F1
#
_entry.id   AF-A0A840VGE9-F1
#
_cell.length_a   1.000
_cell.length_b   1.000
_cell.length_c   1.000
_cell.angle_alpha   90.00
_cell.angle_beta   90.00
_cell.angle_gamma   90.00
#
_symmetry.space_group_name_H-M   'P 1'
#
loop_
_entity.id
_entity.type
_entity.pdbx_description
1 polymer ?
#
loop_
_entity_poly.entity_id
_entity_poly.type
_entity_poly.pdbx_seq_one_letter_code
_entity_poly.pdbx_strand_id
1 'polypeptide(L)'
;MDAGRIDDPAQWFFDAVVEPTAHEAITALNDMRRGCLACLALSAMGEHFIHARRQMAQSIIQQHLPEQVPPRFPDKLGDYERTAFWKALAARCWDYGVVRDVANATKHVTPSGDKVGFDDVRNTRLGFGVSKFSWPFASEAILVDTGSGGPFMLSQLVHASLAMWREIMSESAA
;
A
#
# COMPACT_ATOMS: atom_id res chain seq x y z
N MET A 1 4.65 -32.84 10.33
CA MET A 1 5.33 -31.53 10.32
C MET A 1 4.48 -30.63 11.18
N ASP A 2 4.89 -30.39 12.43
CA ASP A 2 4.24 -29.36 13.25
C ASP A 2 4.48 -28.04 12.54
N ALA A 3 3.43 -27.48 11.95
CA ALA A 3 3.45 -26.10 11.50
C ALA A 3 3.62 -25.25 12.76
N GLY A 4 4.86 -24.86 13.05
CA GLY A 4 5.21 -24.08 14.22
C GLY A 4 4.26 -22.90 14.35
N ARG A 5 3.69 -22.72 15.55
CA ARG A 5 2.80 -21.61 15.84
C ARG A 5 3.52 -20.30 15.50
N ILE A 6 2.94 -19.52 14.61
CA ILE A 6 3.44 -18.17 14.32
C ILE A 6 3.04 -17.30 15.51
N ASP A 7 4.02 -16.83 16.27
CA ASP A 7 3.78 -16.03 17.48
C ASP A 7 3.24 -14.64 17.16
N ASP A 8 3.61 -14.08 16.00
CA ASP A 8 3.08 -12.81 15.49
C ASP A 8 2.71 -12.93 13.99
N PRO A 9 1.43 -13.21 13.67
CA PRO A 9 0.98 -13.36 12.29
C PRO A 9 1.14 -12.10 11.43
N ALA A 10 1.06 -10.90 12.02
CA ALA A 10 1.25 -9.66 11.26
C ALA A 10 2.72 -9.44 10.94
N GLN A 11 3.62 -9.67 11.89
CA GLN A 11 5.06 -9.60 11.65
C GLN A 11 5.49 -10.60 10.58
N TRP A 12 5.05 -11.85 10.72
CA TRP A 12 5.36 -12.89 9.74
C TRP A 12 4.86 -12.51 8.34
N PHE A 13 3.61 -12.04 8.22
CA PHE A 13 3.08 -11.64 6.90
C PHE A 13 3.85 -10.45 6.32
N PHE A 14 4.25 -9.49 7.15
CA PHE A 14 5.06 -8.36 6.72
C PHE A 14 6.42 -8.81 6.17
N ASP A 15 7.18 -9.57 6.96
CA ASP A 15 8.54 -10.01 6.63
C ASP A 15 8.58 -11.01 5.47
N ALA A 16 7.63 -11.96 5.44
CA ALA A 16 7.62 -13.04 4.47
C ALA A 16 6.94 -12.67 3.15
N VAL A 17 6.00 -11.71 3.16
CA VAL A 17 5.16 -11.40 1.98
C VAL A 17 5.27 -9.95 1.58
N VAL A 18 4.94 -9.01 2.47
CA VAL A 18 4.78 -7.59 2.09
C VAL A 18 6.11 -6.97 1.68
N GLU A 19 7.12 -7.07 2.54
CA GLU A 19 8.40 -6.39 2.33
C GLU A 19 9.15 -6.91 1.09
N PRO A 20 9.32 -8.23 0.87
CA PRO A 20 9.96 -8.74 -0.33
C PRO A 20 9.21 -8.34 -1.60
N THR A 21 7.87 -8.46 -1.61
CA THR A 21 7.04 -8.12 -2.78
C THR A 21 7.17 -6.65 -3.14
N ALA A 22 7.13 -5.75 -2.14
CA ALA A 22 7.30 -4.32 -2.37
C ALA A 22 8.72 -4.00 -2.89
N HIS A 23 9.75 -4.67 -2.37
CA HIS A 23 11.13 -4.47 -2.83
C HIS A 23 11.33 -4.93 -4.28
N GLU A 24 10.75 -6.07 -4.68
CA GLU A 24 10.76 -6.54 -6.06
C GLU A 24 10.09 -5.55 -7.02
N ALA A 25 9.00 -4.91 -6.60
CA ALA A 25 8.31 -3.90 -7.42
C ALA A 25 9.11 -2.59 -7.54
N ILE A 26 9.79 -2.16 -6.47
CA ILE A 26 10.63 -0.95 -6.49
C ILE A 26 11.83 -1.11 -7.43
N THR A 27 12.39 -2.32 -7.51
CA THR A 27 13.55 -2.61 -8.39
C THR A 27 13.16 -2.88 -9.84
N ALA A 28 11.95 -3.39 -10.10
CA ALA A 28 11.43 -3.68 -11.42
C ALA A 28 10.46 -2.59 -11.94
N LEU A 29 11.00 -1.40 -12.22
CA LEU A 29 10.24 -0.17 -12.50
C LEU A 29 9.25 -0.26 -13.69
N ASN A 30 9.44 -1.21 -14.60
CA ASN A 30 8.62 -1.41 -15.80
C ASN A 30 7.72 -2.66 -15.75
N ASP A 31 7.77 -3.45 -14.67
CA ASP A 31 6.95 -4.65 -14.53
C ASP A 31 5.63 -4.31 -13.81
N MET A 32 4.61 -3.99 -14.61
CA MET A 32 3.27 -3.64 -14.11
C MET A 32 2.69 -4.73 -13.21
N ARG A 33 3.00 -6.01 -13.48
CA ARG A 33 2.48 -7.14 -12.71
C ARG A 33 3.03 -7.13 -11.30
N ARG A 34 4.33 -6.86 -11.14
CA ARG A 34 4.97 -6.71 -9.82
C ARG A 34 4.46 -5.47 -9.09
N GLY A 35 4.29 -4.36 -9.80
CA GLY A 35 3.68 -3.14 -9.24
C GLY A 35 2.31 -3.41 -8.63
N CYS A 36 1.39 -4.02 -9.38
CA CYS A 36 0.06 -4.34 -8.88
C CYS A 36 0.08 -5.37 -7.73
N LEU A 37 0.97 -6.36 -7.79
CA LEU A 37 1.12 -7.35 -6.71
C LEU A 37 1.60 -6.70 -5.40
N ALA A 38 2.56 -5.77 -5.48
CA ALA A 38 2.99 -4.99 -4.32
C ALA A 38 1.84 -4.17 -3.73
N CYS A 39 1.02 -3.52 -4.56
CA CYS A 39 -0.16 -2.80 -4.08
C CYS A 39 -1.16 -3.70 -3.37
N LEU A 40 -1.40 -4.90 -3.91
CA LEU A 40 -2.27 -5.90 -3.28
C LEU A 40 -1.72 -6.34 -1.92
N ALA A 41 -0.42 -6.63 -1.82
CA ALA A 41 0.22 -7.06 -0.58
C ALA A 41 0.19 -5.95 0.49
N LEU A 42 0.56 -4.72 0.11
CA LEU A 42 0.51 -3.55 0.99
C LEU A 42 -0.92 -3.24 1.48
N SER A 43 -1.92 -3.37 0.60
CA SER A 43 -3.33 -3.19 0.94
C SER A 43 -3.84 -4.28 1.90
N ALA A 44 -3.46 -5.55 1.64
CA ALA A 44 -3.82 -6.69 2.49
C ALA A 44 -3.20 -6.61 3.89
N MET A 45 -2.01 -5.99 4.03
CA MET A 45 -1.34 -5.80 5.32
C MET A 45 -2.26 -5.14 6.35
N GLY A 46 -3.11 -4.20 5.93
CA GLY A 46 -4.06 -3.56 6.83
C GLY A 46 -5.01 -4.54 7.52
N GLU A 47 -5.52 -5.54 6.80
CA GLU A 47 -6.42 -6.55 7.37
C GLU A 47 -5.66 -7.49 8.31
N HIS A 48 -4.49 -7.98 7.90
CA HIS A 48 -3.65 -8.83 8.73
C HIS A 48 -3.24 -8.13 10.04
N PHE A 49 -2.88 -6.84 9.95
CA PHE A 49 -2.52 -6.03 11.11
C PHE A 49 -3.69 -5.87 12.08
N ILE A 50 -4.88 -5.53 11.58
CA ILE A 50 -6.07 -5.39 12.44
C ILE A 50 -6.38 -6.71 13.17
N HIS A 51 -6.29 -7.84 12.46
CA HIS A 51 -6.58 -9.15 13.05
C HIS A 51 -5.57 -9.56 14.12
N ALA A 52 -4.27 -9.30 13.90
CA ALA A 52 -3.23 -9.68 14.84
C ALA A 52 -2.99 -8.66 15.98
N ARG A 53 -3.19 -7.36 15.72
CA ARG A 53 -2.80 -6.25 16.60
C ARG A 53 -3.94 -5.23 16.77
N ARG A 54 -5.17 -5.72 17.03
CA ARG A 54 -6.41 -4.91 17.10
C ARG A 54 -6.32 -3.67 18.01
N GLN A 55 -5.73 -3.81 19.20
CA GLN A 55 -5.60 -2.69 20.15
C GLN A 55 -4.76 -1.55 19.55
N MET A 56 -3.67 -1.88 18.88
CA MET A 56 -2.81 -0.88 18.25
C MET A 56 -3.48 -0.24 17.03
N ALA A 57 -4.21 -1.03 16.23
CA ALA A 57 -5.01 -0.49 15.14
C ALA A 57 -6.02 0.56 15.64
N GLN A 58 -6.63 0.33 16.81
CA GLN A 58 -7.52 1.31 17.45
C GLN A 58 -6.79 2.59 17.88
N SER A 59 -5.57 2.47 18.42
CA SER A 59 -4.73 3.64 18.75
C SER A 59 -4.40 4.48 17.51
N ILE A 60 -4.03 3.83 16.40
CA ILE A 60 -3.77 4.52 15.12
C ILE A 60 -5.02 5.25 14.62
N ILE A 61 -6.20 4.60 14.70
CA ILE A 61 -7.47 5.22 14.34
C ILE A 61 -7.71 6.48 15.21
N GLN A 62 -7.55 6.37 16.52
CA GLN A 62 -7.78 7.50 17.44
C GLN A 62 -6.82 8.67 17.18
N GLN A 63 -5.56 8.38 16.86
CA GLN A 63 -4.55 9.39 16.59
C GLN A 63 -4.84 10.19 15.31
N HIS A 64 -5.31 9.53 14.24
CA HIS A 64 -5.46 10.16 12.93
C HIS A 64 -6.92 10.50 12.55
N LEU A 65 -7.91 9.94 13.24
CA LEU A 65 -9.35 10.17 13.00
C LEU A 65 -10.13 10.29 14.33
N PRO A 66 -9.78 11.24 15.22
CA PRO A 66 -10.38 11.33 16.55
C PRO A 66 -11.90 11.54 16.54
N GLU A 67 -12.44 12.17 15.49
CA GLU A 67 -13.87 12.49 15.37
C GLU A 67 -14.74 11.31 14.90
N GLN A 68 -14.14 10.22 14.42
CA GLN A 68 -14.84 9.06 13.84
C GLN A 68 -14.69 7.79 14.69
N VAL A 69 -14.45 7.90 16.00
CA VAL A 69 -14.30 6.71 16.86
C VAL A 69 -15.52 6.53 17.76
N PRO A 70 -16.43 5.57 17.48
CA PRO A 70 -17.47 5.23 18.43
C PRO A 70 -16.82 4.64 19.70
N PRO A 71 -17.39 4.90 20.90
CA PRO A 71 -16.77 4.58 22.18
C PRO A 71 -16.58 3.08 22.46
N ARG A 72 -17.16 2.19 21.63
CA ARG A 72 -16.94 0.74 21.67
C ARG A 72 -17.09 0.15 20.27
N PHE A 73 -16.05 -0.53 19.78
CA PHE A 73 -16.17 -1.38 18.60
C PHE A 73 -16.93 -2.66 18.98
N PRO A 74 -17.87 -3.13 18.15
CA PRO A 74 -18.51 -4.43 18.37
C PRO A 74 -17.47 -5.57 18.32
N ASP A 75 -17.79 -6.70 18.96
CA ASP A 75 -16.86 -7.83 19.09
C ASP A 75 -16.41 -8.41 17.74
N LYS A 76 -17.25 -8.30 16.70
CA LYS A 76 -16.89 -8.65 15.31
C LYS A 76 -16.16 -7.49 14.64
N LEU A 77 -15.10 -7.82 13.90
CA LEU A 77 -14.45 -6.86 13.01
C LEU A 77 -15.50 -6.36 12.00
N GLY A 78 -16.02 -5.17 12.25
CA GLY A 78 -17.02 -4.58 11.38
C GLY A 78 -16.36 -3.99 10.16
N ASP A 79 -17.09 -3.93 9.05
CA ASP A 79 -16.69 -3.15 7.86
C ASP A 79 -16.29 -1.72 8.21
N TYR A 80 -16.89 -1.19 9.28
CA TYR A 80 -16.55 0.09 9.87
C TYR A 80 -15.12 0.19 10.40
N GLU A 81 -14.67 -0.76 11.23
CA GLU A 81 -13.33 -0.73 11.84
C GLU A 81 -12.24 -0.80 10.77
N ARG A 82 -12.45 -1.67 9.79
CA ARG A 82 -11.58 -1.79 8.61
C ARG A 82 -11.55 -0.48 7.79
N THR A 83 -12.71 0.10 7.52
CA THR A 83 -12.80 1.37 6.78
C THR A 83 -12.14 2.52 7.53
N ALA A 84 -12.37 2.62 8.84
CA ALA A 84 -11.76 3.64 9.70
C ALA A 84 -10.24 3.49 9.74
N PHE A 85 -9.73 2.26 9.91
CA PHE A 85 -8.30 2.00 9.90
C PHE A 85 -7.66 2.39 8.56
N TRP A 86 -8.26 2.01 7.44
CA TRP A 86 -7.72 2.38 6.13
C TRP A 86 -7.75 3.89 5.88
N LYS A 87 -8.76 4.60 6.38
CA LYS A 87 -8.78 6.06 6.33
C LYS A 87 -7.68 6.66 7.22
N ALA A 88 -7.43 6.10 8.40
CA ALA A 88 -6.38 6.54 9.30
C ALA A 88 -4.99 6.35 8.67
N LEU A 89 -4.75 5.20 8.04
CA LEU A 89 -3.51 4.95 7.29
C LEU A 89 -3.35 5.93 6.10
N ALA A 90 -4.42 6.20 5.35
CA ALA A 90 -4.37 7.18 4.26
C ALA A 90 -4.15 8.62 4.76
N ALA A 91 -4.63 8.95 5.97
CA ALA A 91 -4.36 10.22 6.62
C ALA A 91 -2.90 10.31 7.13
N ARG A 92 -2.31 9.20 7.56
CA ARG A 92 -0.89 9.09 7.95
C ARG A 92 0.03 9.14 6.72
N CYS A 93 -0.34 8.48 5.64
CA CYS A 93 0.43 8.41 4.38
C CYS A 93 -0.53 8.48 3.19
N TRP A 94 -0.50 9.62 2.47
CA TRP A 94 -1.34 9.81 1.29
C TRP A 94 -1.03 8.78 0.19
N ASP A 95 0.25 8.44 -0.01
CA ASP A 95 0.69 7.47 -1.00
C ASP A 95 0.05 6.08 -0.79
N TYR A 96 -0.13 5.69 0.47
CA TYR A 96 -0.83 4.44 0.83
C TYR A 96 -2.29 4.46 0.36
N GLY A 97 -2.96 5.62 0.42
CA GLY A 97 -4.29 5.80 -0.13
C GLY A 97 -4.34 5.47 -1.62
N VAL A 98 -3.39 5.99 -2.40
CA VAL A 98 -3.27 5.73 -3.85
C VAL A 98 -2.94 4.26 -4.12
N VAL A 99 -1.99 3.68 -3.38
CA VAL A 99 -1.63 2.25 -3.48
C VAL A 99 -2.85 1.36 -3.24
N ARG A 100 -3.68 1.69 -2.25
CA ARG A 100 -4.91 0.95 -1.97
C ARG A 100 -5.93 1.10 -3.10
N ASP A 101 -6.05 2.28 -3.70
CA ASP A 101 -6.97 2.50 -4.82
C ASP A 101 -6.52 1.71 -6.06
N VAL A 102 -5.21 1.65 -6.35
CA VAL A 102 -4.63 0.75 -7.38
C VAL A 102 -4.90 -0.72 -7.07
N ALA A 103 -4.74 -1.14 -5.81
CA ALA A 103 -5.06 -2.51 -5.38
C ALA A 103 -6.54 -2.83 -5.59
N ASN A 104 -7.43 -1.87 -5.31
CA ASN A 104 -8.86 -2.02 -5.52
C ASN A 104 -9.22 -2.10 -7.02
N ALA A 105 -8.63 -1.24 -7.86
CA ALA A 105 -8.79 -1.28 -9.31
C ALA A 105 -8.33 -2.63 -9.90
N THR A 106 -7.21 -3.15 -9.40
CA THR A 106 -6.68 -4.48 -9.77
C THR A 106 -7.67 -5.60 -9.45
N LYS A 107 -8.41 -5.49 -8.34
CA LYS A 107 -9.43 -6.47 -7.93
C LYS A 107 -10.73 -6.36 -8.72
N HIS A 108 -11.15 -5.14 -9.07
CA HIS A 108 -12.53 -4.88 -9.49
C HIS A 108 -12.73 -4.49 -10.95
N VAL A 109 -11.68 -4.34 -11.76
CA VAL A 109 -11.70 -3.93 -13.20
C VAL A 109 -12.35 -2.55 -13.42
N THR A 110 -13.57 -2.33 -12.94
CA THR A 110 -14.28 -1.06 -12.96
C THR A 110 -14.00 -0.27 -11.67
N PRO A 111 -13.56 1.00 -11.77
CA PRO A 111 -13.41 1.86 -10.59
C PRO A 111 -14.76 2.14 -9.91
N SER A 112 -14.71 2.37 -8.60
CA SER A 112 -15.86 2.84 -7.83
C SER A 112 -15.70 4.33 -7.58
N GLY A 113 -16.50 5.15 -8.27
CA GLY A 113 -16.52 6.61 -8.13
C GLY A 113 -15.25 7.28 -8.66
N ASP A 114 -14.84 8.38 -8.02
CA ASP A 114 -13.69 9.23 -8.41
C ASP A 114 -12.32 8.65 -8.02
N LYS A 115 -12.19 7.33 -7.98
CA LYS A 115 -10.96 6.63 -7.58
C LYS A 115 -10.15 6.21 -8.79
N VAL A 116 -8.84 6.03 -8.57
CA VAL A 116 -7.91 5.44 -9.55
C VAL A 116 -8.49 4.13 -10.07
N GLY A 117 -8.71 4.07 -11.38
CA GLY A 117 -9.10 2.90 -12.14
C GLY A 117 -7.91 2.17 -12.73
N PHE A 118 -8.16 1.03 -13.37
CA PHE A 118 -7.07 0.24 -13.97
C PHE A 118 -6.45 0.97 -15.17
N ASP A 119 -7.26 1.71 -15.92
CA ASP A 119 -6.81 2.51 -17.08
C ASP A 119 -5.89 3.68 -16.68
N ASP A 120 -5.89 4.08 -15.40
CA ASP A 120 -5.04 5.13 -14.85
C ASP A 120 -3.63 4.63 -14.51
N VAL A 121 -3.41 3.31 -14.54
CA VAL A 121 -2.11 2.66 -14.31
C VAL A 121 -1.51 2.25 -15.64
N ARG A 122 -0.47 2.96 -16.08
CA ARG A 122 0.13 2.76 -17.40
C ARG A 122 1.64 2.70 -17.37
N ASN A 123 2.20 1.76 -18.13
CA ASN A 123 3.62 1.77 -18.43
C ASN A 123 3.92 2.88 -19.42
N THR A 124 4.79 3.81 -19.04
CA THR A 124 5.19 4.95 -19.85
C THR A 124 6.70 4.95 -20.03
N ARG A 125 7.14 5.12 -21.28
CA ARG A 125 8.54 5.47 -21.56
C ARG A 125 8.78 6.90 -21.11
N LEU A 126 9.59 7.07 -20.06
CA LEU A 126 10.09 8.39 -19.71
C LEU A 126 11.03 8.81 -20.85
N GLY A 127 10.79 9.98 -21.46
CA GLY A 127 11.65 10.47 -22.54
C GLY A 127 13.07 10.72 -22.05
N PHE A 128 14.09 10.32 -22.83
CA PHE A 128 15.49 10.52 -22.47
C PHE A 128 16.09 11.75 -23.13
N GLY A 129 16.76 12.57 -22.32
CA GLY A 129 17.85 13.40 -22.79
C GLY A 129 19.06 12.54 -23.12
N VAL A 130 19.80 12.92 -24.16
CA VAL A 130 21.04 12.25 -24.56
C VAL A 130 22.12 12.57 -23.52
N SER A 131 22.67 11.58 -22.83
CA SER A 131 23.91 11.80 -22.07
C SER A 131 25.05 12.03 -23.08
N LYS A 132 26.09 12.77 -22.66
CA LYS A 132 27.30 13.03 -23.48
C LYS A 132 28.01 11.76 -24.02
N PHE A 133 27.60 10.57 -23.59
CA PHE A 133 28.16 9.27 -23.99
C PHE A 133 27.18 8.36 -24.75
N SER A 134 26.12 8.90 -25.35
CA SER A 134 25.29 8.20 -26.38
C SER A 134 24.62 6.89 -25.97
N TRP A 135 24.46 6.60 -24.68
CA TRP A 135 23.59 5.51 -24.22
C TRP A 135 22.17 6.04 -24.02
N PRO A 136 21.17 5.61 -24.82
CA PRO A 136 19.78 5.96 -24.56
C PRO A 136 19.33 5.21 -23.32
N PHE A 137 19.21 5.91 -22.20
CA PHE A 137 18.73 5.31 -20.96
C PHE A 137 17.22 5.12 -20.95
N ALA A 138 16.52 4.73 -22.03
CA ALA A 138 15.05 4.57 -22.03
C ALA A 138 14.48 3.81 -20.80
N SER A 139 14.18 4.52 -19.72
CA SER A 139 13.56 4.02 -18.50
C SER A 139 12.07 4.03 -18.73
N GLU A 140 11.53 2.83 -18.81
CA GLU A 140 10.11 2.59 -18.66
C GLU A 140 9.77 2.67 -17.17
N ALA A 141 8.68 3.36 -16.86
CA ALA A 141 8.16 3.46 -15.51
C ALA A 141 6.65 3.30 -15.54
N ILE A 142 6.12 2.66 -14.49
CA ILE A 142 4.67 2.60 -14.27
C ILE A 142 4.25 3.93 -13.63
N LEU A 143 3.36 4.62 -14.32
CA LEU A 143 2.77 5.88 -13.86
C LEU A 143 1.32 5.63 -13.42
N VAL A 144 0.91 6.31 -12.36
CA VAL A 144 -0.46 6.34 -11.85
C VAL A 144 -0.98 7.76 -11.98
N ASP A 145 -2.08 7.93 -12.71
CA ASP A 145 -2.80 9.21 -12.76
C ASP A 145 -3.80 9.30 -11.61
N THR A 146 -3.66 10.31 -10.77
CA THR A 146 -4.54 10.55 -9.61
C THR A 146 -5.54 11.68 -9.87
N GLY A 147 -5.56 12.26 -11.07
CA GLY A 147 -6.39 13.42 -11.42
C GLY A 147 -5.99 14.73 -10.72
N SER A 148 -4.98 14.72 -9.85
CA SER A 148 -4.54 15.88 -9.06
C SER A 148 -3.01 15.98 -9.03
N GLY A 149 -2.44 16.94 -9.78
CA GLY A 149 -1.01 17.24 -9.71
C GLY A 149 -0.10 16.45 -10.66
N GLY A 150 -0.67 15.67 -11.58
CA GLY A 150 0.07 14.92 -12.60
C GLY A 150 0.38 13.46 -12.21
N PRO A 151 1.00 12.69 -13.12
CA PRO A 151 1.25 11.28 -12.89
C PRO A 151 2.35 11.03 -11.85
N PHE A 152 2.12 10.08 -10.95
CA PHE A 152 3.09 9.63 -9.95
C PHE A 152 3.74 8.31 -10.36
N MET A 153 5.01 8.11 -10.02
CA MET A 153 5.67 6.82 -10.24
C MET A 153 5.17 5.80 -9.21
N LEU A 154 4.66 4.67 -9.68
CA LEU A 154 4.13 3.62 -8.80
C LEU A 154 5.17 3.13 -7.78
N SER A 155 6.44 3.03 -8.20
CA SER A 155 7.54 2.60 -7.31
C SER A 155 7.77 3.57 -6.14
N GLN A 156 7.56 4.88 -6.34
CA GLN A 156 7.66 5.87 -5.27
C GLN A 156 6.51 5.72 -4.27
N LEU A 157 5.29 5.54 -4.78
CA LEU A 157 4.10 5.30 -3.95
C LEU A 157 4.24 4.03 -3.10
N VAL A 158 4.73 2.95 -3.71
CA VAL A 158 5.02 1.66 -3.05
C VAL A 158 6.11 1.84 -2.00
N HIS A 159 7.19 2.57 -2.32
CA HIS A 159 8.29 2.80 -1.38
C HIS A 159 7.84 3.60 -0.14
N ALA A 160 7.08 4.68 -0.33
CA ALA A 160 6.53 5.47 0.77
C ALA A 160 5.58 4.64 1.65
N SER A 161 4.70 3.85 1.03
CA SER A 161 3.78 2.95 1.74
C SER A 161 4.53 1.87 2.52
N LEU A 162 5.59 1.31 1.96
CA LEU A 162 6.44 0.33 2.65
C LEU A 162 7.16 0.96 3.85
N ALA A 163 7.67 2.19 3.70
CA ALA A 163 8.33 2.91 4.79
C ALA A 163 7.37 3.17 5.96
N MET A 164 6.13 3.59 5.68
CA MET A 164 5.08 3.72 6.70
C MET A 164 4.85 2.40 7.44
N TRP A 165 4.74 1.29 6.71
CA TRP A 165 4.55 -0.02 7.36
C TRP A 165 5.74 -0.43 8.22
N ARG A 166 6.99 -0.21 7.75
CA ARG A 166 8.18 -0.48 8.58
C ARG A 166 8.15 0.28 9.90
N GLU A 167 7.74 1.55 9.86
CA GLU A 167 7.58 2.39 11.05
C GLU A 167 6.52 1.79 12.00
N ILE A 168 5.31 1.51 11.51
CA ILE A 168 4.23 0.88 12.29
C ILE A 168 4.69 -0.45 12.91
N MET A 169 5.37 -1.30 12.13
CA MET A 169 5.84 -2.60 12.61
C MET A 169 6.93 -2.45 13.68
N SER A 170 7.80 -1.44 13.56
CA SER A 170 8.82 -1.14 14.57
C SER A 170 8.25 -0.56 15.86
N GLU A 171 7.25 0.33 15.78
CA GLU A 171 6.52 0.88 16.93
C GLU A 171 5.81 -0.22 17.73
N SER A 172 5.40 -1.28 17.03
CA SER A 172 4.68 -2.39 17.66
C SER A 172 5.57 -3.38 18.42
N ALA A 173 6.86 -3.38 18.13
CA ALA A 173 7.82 -4.32 18.71
C ALA A 173 8.44 -3.77 20.02
N ALA A 174 8.25 -2.48 20.30
CA ALA A 174 8.74 -1.77 21.48
C ALA A 174 7.75 -1.84 22.65
#